data_AF-A0A5J4WZ94-F1
#
_entry.id   AF-A0A5J4WZ94-F1
#
_cell.length_a   1.000
_cell.length_b   1.000
_cell.length_c   1.000
_cell.angle_alpha   90.00
_cell.angle_beta   90.00
_cell.angle_gamma   90.00
#
_symmetry.space_group_name_H-M   'P 1'
#
loop_
_entity.id
_entity.type
_entity.pdbx_description
1 polymer ?
#
loop_
_entity_poly.entity_id
_entity_poly.type
_entity_poly.pdbx_seq_one_letter_code
_entity_poly.pdbx_strand_id
1 'polypeptide(L)'
;MTQLLTMKLNRTTGLGTLTLGQQTLRCGGKPGFDYPADTTINASDRKGTVKSREYDATMPYAVLWIGQRGVYFHEWPNLEASSGCIHLLPGDAQTFYEQWITRKTRIVFSWTN
;
A
#
# COMPACT_ATOMS: atom_id res chain seq x y z
N MET A 1 16.94 10.67 7.04
CA MET A 1 15.66 11.32 7.41
C MET A 1 14.52 10.36 7.10
N THR A 2 13.55 10.22 8.01
CA THR A 2 12.34 9.40 7.80
C THR A 2 11.26 10.27 7.18
N GLN A 3 10.61 9.79 6.12
CA GLN A 3 9.46 10.48 5.53
C GLN A 3 8.15 9.94 6.10
N LEU A 4 7.11 10.77 6.11
CA LEU A 4 5.78 10.41 6.62
C LEU A 4 4.82 10.12 5.46
N LEU A 5 4.18 8.96 5.51
CA LEU A 5 3.02 8.58 4.72
C LEU A 5 1.80 8.57 5.63
N THR A 6 0.74 9.25 5.22
CA THR A 6 -0.57 9.10 5.87
C THR A 6 -1.49 8.32 4.96
N MET A 7 -2.13 7.27 5.47
CA MET A 7 -3.11 6.47 4.73
C MET A 7 -4.46 6.51 5.42
N LYS A 8 -5.50 6.75 4.63
CA LYS A 8 -6.89 6.77 5.08
C LYS A 8 -7.71 5.88 4.17
N LEU A 9 -8.44 4.94 4.74
CA LEU A 9 -9.37 4.10 3.98
C LEU A 9 -10.76 4.22 4.58
N ASN A 10 -11.79 4.19 3.75
CA ASN A 10 -13.18 4.11 4.19
C ASN A 10 -13.45 2.69 4.71
N ARG A 11 -14.03 2.58 5.90
CA ARG A 11 -14.25 1.29 6.57
C ARG A 11 -15.25 0.38 5.84
N THR A 12 -16.15 0.95 5.05
CA THR A 12 -17.20 0.23 4.31
C THR A 12 -16.73 -0.18 2.92
N THR A 13 -16.13 0.74 2.15
CA THR A 13 -15.75 0.48 0.77
C THR A 13 -14.30 0.00 0.61
N GLY A 14 -13.45 0.26 1.60
CA GLY A 14 -12.01 -0.03 1.53
C GLY A 14 -11.24 0.94 0.65
N LEU A 15 -11.91 1.91 0.01
CA LEU A 15 -11.28 2.93 -0.83
C LEU A 15 -10.80 4.10 0.00
N GLY A 16 -9.74 4.75 -0.44
CA GLY A 16 -9.30 6.00 0.17
C GLY A 16 -8.05 6.57 -0.49
N THR A 17 -7.18 7.14 0.34
CA THR A 17 -6.01 7.87 -0.13
C THR A 17 -4.76 7.57 0.68
N LEU A 18 -3.63 7.69 0.01
CA LEU A 18 -2.33 7.86 0.64
C LEU A 18 -1.76 9.23 0.32
N THR A 19 -1.17 9.89 1.30
CA THR A 19 -0.55 11.21 1.16
C THR A 19 0.90 11.11 1.61
N LEU A 20 1.81 11.57 0.74
CA LEU A 20 3.24 11.68 1.04
C LEU A 20 3.75 13.04 0.58
N GLY A 21 4.19 13.88 1.53
CA GLY A 21 4.51 15.27 1.24
C GLY A 21 3.29 16.02 0.70
N GLN A 22 3.40 16.58 -0.51
CA GLN A 22 2.32 17.32 -1.19
C GLN A 22 1.48 16.46 -2.14
N GLN A 23 1.87 15.21 -2.38
CA GLN A 23 1.20 14.33 -3.33
C GLN A 23 0.22 13.41 -2.60
N THR A 24 -0.95 13.22 -3.20
CA THR A 24 -2.00 12.30 -2.71
C THR A 24 -2.41 11.36 -3.84
N LEU A 25 -2.33 10.06 -3.59
CA LEU A 25 -2.76 9.03 -4.53
C LEU A 25 -4.01 8.34 -4.01
N ARG A 26 -4.79 7.77 -4.92
CA ARG A 26 -5.93 6.91 -4.57
C ARG A 26 -5.40 5.52 -4.26
N CYS A 27 -5.97 4.88 -3.26
CA CYS A 27 -5.68 3.50 -2.93
C CYS A 27 -6.93 2.75 -2.51
N GLY A 28 -6.83 1.43 -2.47
CA GLY A 28 -7.86 0.60 -1.89
C GLY A 28 -7.27 -0.58 -1.13
N GLY A 29 -7.90 -0.91 -0.01
CA GLY A 29 -7.55 -2.04 0.83
C GLY A 29 -8.80 -2.87 1.14
N LYS A 30 -8.65 -3.84 2.04
CA LYS A 30 -9.76 -4.70 2.45
C LYS A 30 -10.56 -4.02 3.55
N PRO A 31 -11.87 -3.77 3.35
CA PRO A 31 -12.75 -3.22 4.39
C PRO A 31 -12.65 -4.02 5.70
N GLY A 32 -12.48 -3.32 6.82
CA GLY A 32 -12.44 -3.95 8.15
C GLY A 32 -11.19 -4.80 8.45
N PHE A 33 -10.18 -4.82 7.56
CA PHE A 33 -8.93 -5.50 7.85
C PHE A 33 -8.13 -4.77 8.93
N ASP A 34 -7.56 -5.52 9.86
CA ASP A 34 -6.77 -4.94 10.95
C ASP A 34 -5.37 -4.52 10.46
N TYR A 35 -5.33 -3.34 9.83
CA TYR A 35 -4.09 -2.68 9.41
C TYR A 35 -3.45 -1.98 10.62
N PRO A 36 -2.12 -2.07 10.78
CA PRO A 36 -1.45 -1.46 11.90
C PRO A 36 -1.48 0.07 11.77
N ALA A 37 -1.89 0.74 12.85
CA ALA A 37 -2.10 2.19 12.87
C ALA A 37 -0.81 3.01 12.65
N ASP A 38 0.34 2.48 13.06
CA ASP A 38 1.64 3.15 12.91
C ASP A 38 2.74 2.12 12.70
N THR A 39 3.45 2.24 11.58
CA THR A 39 4.52 1.31 11.19
C THR A 39 5.58 2.02 10.39
N THR A 40 6.64 1.31 10.04
CA THR A 40 7.68 1.84 9.16
C THR A 40 8.11 0.77 8.16
N ILE A 41 8.25 1.19 6.90
CA ILE A 41 8.85 0.41 5.82
C ILE A 41 10.16 1.07 5.37
N ASN A 42 11.02 0.28 4.72
CA ASN A 42 12.34 0.68 4.25
C ASN A 42 12.46 0.43 2.75
N ALA A 43 13.51 0.99 2.14
CA ALA A 43 13.81 0.77 0.72
C ALA A 43 14.04 -0.71 0.36
N SER A 44 14.45 -1.54 1.34
CA SER A 44 14.63 -2.98 1.21
C SER A 44 13.32 -3.78 1.17
N ASP A 45 12.20 -3.15 1.52
CA ASP A 45 10.88 -3.77 1.48
C ASP A 45 10.28 -3.75 0.07
N ARG A 46 10.90 -3.02 -0.86
CA ARG A 46 10.65 -3.10 -2.30
C ARG A 46 11.05 -4.47 -2.83
N LYS A 47 10.09 -5.20 -3.40
CA LYS A 47 10.28 -6.55 -3.93
C LYS A 47 10.19 -6.63 -5.46
N GLY A 48 10.00 -5.51 -6.15
CA GLY A 48 9.80 -5.49 -7.60
C GLY A 48 8.47 -6.13 -7.97
N THR A 49 8.51 -7.24 -8.67
CA THR A 49 7.30 -8.01 -9.01
C THR A 49 7.21 -9.26 -8.15
N VAL A 50 6.10 -9.41 -7.42
CA VAL A 50 5.84 -10.60 -6.61
C VAL A 50 4.69 -11.40 -7.22
N LYS A 51 4.84 -12.72 -7.32
CA LYS A 51 3.73 -13.62 -7.71
C LYS A 51 3.09 -14.20 -6.46
N SER A 52 1.83 -13.86 -6.20
CA SER A 52 1.03 -14.51 -5.15
C SER A 52 0.63 -15.90 -5.61
N ARG A 53 0.97 -16.93 -4.82
CA ARG A 53 0.54 -18.31 -5.08
C ARG A 53 -0.90 -18.56 -4.64
N GLU A 54 -1.33 -17.90 -3.57
CA GLU A 54 -2.68 -18.05 -3.00
C GLU A 54 -3.76 -17.51 -3.95
N TYR A 55 -3.46 -16.40 -4.64
CA TYR A 55 -4.41 -15.71 -5.52
C TYR A 55 -4.05 -15.82 -7.01
N ASP A 56 -3.02 -16.60 -7.36
CA ASP A 56 -2.40 -16.68 -8.69
C ASP A 56 -2.29 -15.32 -9.40
N ALA A 57 -1.84 -14.31 -8.65
CA ALA A 57 -1.81 -12.93 -9.09
C ALA A 57 -0.39 -12.41 -9.20
N THR A 58 -0.09 -11.71 -10.29
CA THR A 58 1.15 -10.94 -10.44
C THR A 58 0.94 -9.57 -9.82
N MET A 59 1.83 -9.18 -8.92
CA MET A 59 1.80 -7.92 -8.18
C MET A 59 3.04 -7.09 -8.56
N PRO A 60 2.95 -6.25 -9.61
CA PRO A 60 4.01 -5.32 -9.98
C PRO A 60 4.22 -4.24 -8.91
N TYR A 61 5.44 -3.70 -8.86
CA TYR A 61 5.82 -2.61 -7.94
C TYR A 61 5.49 -2.92 -6.47
N ALA A 62 5.63 -4.18 -6.07
CA ALA A 62 5.29 -4.68 -4.76
C ALA A 62 6.23 -4.13 -3.67
N VAL A 63 5.64 -3.56 -2.63
CA VAL A 63 6.33 -3.12 -1.40
C VAL A 63 5.73 -3.87 -0.23
N LEU A 64 6.54 -4.65 0.48
CA LEU A 64 6.09 -5.41 1.64
C LEU A 64 5.79 -4.46 2.80
N TRP A 65 4.61 -4.62 3.41
CA TRP A 65 4.21 -3.83 4.58
C TRP A 65 4.07 -4.69 5.82
N ILE A 66 3.22 -5.73 5.77
CA ILE A 66 2.97 -6.61 6.91
C ILE A 66 3.55 -7.99 6.58
N GLY A 67 4.85 -8.14 6.87
CA GLY A 67 5.64 -9.33 6.54
C GLY A 67 4.99 -10.66 6.92
N GLN A 68 4.52 -10.77 8.16
CA GLN A 68 3.90 -11.98 8.69
C GLN A 68 2.58 -12.36 7.99
N ARG A 69 1.93 -11.41 7.32
CA ARG A 69 0.62 -11.60 6.66
C ARG A 69 0.71 -11.51 5.14
N GLY A 70 1.91 -11.33 4.59
CA GLY A 70 2.11 -11.17 3.14
C GLY A 70 1.32 -9.99 2.55
N VAL A 71 1.18 -8.89 3.29
CA VAL A 71 0.46 -7.70 2.82
C VAL A 71 1.42 -6.76 2.11
N TYR A 72 1.10 -6.42 0.87
CA TYR A 72 1.89 -5.54 0.02
C TYR A 72 1.10 -4.31 -0.40
N PHE A 73 1.79 -3.21 -0.67
CA PHE A 73 1.33 -2.22 -1.63
C PHE A 73 1.72 -2.71 -3.03
N HIS A 74 0.83 -2.70 -4.01
CA HIS A 74 1.17 -3.09 -5.38
C HIS A 74 0.19 -2.52 -6.40
N GLU A 75 0.61 -2.57 -7.67
CA GLU A 75 -0.23 -2.20 -8.80
C GLU A 75 -1.41 -3.16 -8.97
N TRP A 76 -2.59 -2.61 -9.23
CA TRP A 76 -3.77 -3.37 -9.64
C TRP A 76 -4.67 -2.53 -10.56
N PRO A 77 -5.40 -3.15 -11.52
CA PRO A 77 -6.26 -2.40 -12.45
C PRO A 77 -7.44 -1.67 -11.80
N ASN A 78 -7.81 -2.06 -10.58
CA ASN A 78 -8.87 -1.43 -9.79
C ASN A 78 -8.46 -1.32 -8.32
N LEU A 79 -9.21 -0.56 -7.53
CA LEU A 79 -8.88 -0.32 -6.12
C LEU A 79 -9.67 -1.22 -5.16
N GLU A 80 -10.81 -1.74 -5.63
CA GLU A 80 -11.70 -2.58 -4.86
C GLU A 80 -11.15 -4.00 -4.67
N ALA A 81 -11.82 -4.76 -3.79
CA ALA A 81 -11.71 -6.22 -3.70
C ALA A 81 -10.32 -6.80 -3.40
N SER A 82 -9.44 -6.07 -2.70
CA SER A 82 -8.21 -6.69 -2.18
C SER A 82 -8.50 -7.72 -1.08
N SER A 83 -7.63 -8.71 -0.94
CA SER A 83 -7.68 -9.69 0.15
C SER A 83 -6.96 -9.22 1.43
N GLY A 84 -6.36 -8.03 1.40
CA GLY A 84 -5.56 -7.46 2.48
C GLY A 84 -4.46 -6.53 1.98
N CYS A 85 -3.98 -6.72 0.75
CA CYS A 85 -3.05 -5.79 0.10
C CYS A 85 -3.64 -4.39 -0.05
N ILE A 86 -2.77 -3.42 -0.34
CA ILE A 86 -3.17 -2.07 -0.73
C ILE A 86 -2.93 -1.93 -2.22
N HIS A 87 -4.02 -1.83 -2.97
CA HIS A 87 -4.01 -1.58 -4.40
C HIS A 87 -3.71 -0.12 -4.69
N LEU A 88 -2.84 0.10 -5.67
CA LEU A 88 -2.53 1.37 -6.30
C LEU A 88 -2.84 1.25 -7.79
N LEU A 89 -3.33 2.32 -8.40
CA LEU A 89 -3.61 2.31 -9.84
C LEU A 89 -2.30 2.22 -10.66
N PRO A 90 -2.39 1.80 -11.94
CA PRO A 90 -1.25 1.82 -12.83
C PRO A 90 -0.60 3.21 -12.90
N GLY A 91 0.73 3.25 -12.86
CA GLY A 91 1.52 4.49 -12.82
C GLY A 91 1.65 5.12 -11.42
N ASP A 92 0.58 5.12 -10.61
CA ASP A 92 0.64 5.52 -9.20
C ASP A 92 1.51 4.54 -8.39
N ALA A 93 1.33 3.24 -8.64
CA ALA A 93 2.13 2.18 -8.04
C ALA A 93 3.63 2.32 -8.35
N GLN A 94 3.95 2.61 -9.62
CA GLN A 94 5.33 2.85 -10.05
C GLN A 94 5.91 4.08 -9.37
N THR A 95 5.18 5.20 -9.34
CA THR A 95 5.60 6.44 -8.68
C THR A 95 5.87 6.21 -7.20
N PHE A 96 4.95 5.54 -6.51
CA PHE A 96 5.08 5.14 -5.12
C PHE A 96 6.36 4.31 -4.89
N TYR A 97 6.58 3.28 -5.71
CA TYR A 97 7.70 2.37 -5.58
C TYR A 97 9.07 3.01 -5.89
N GLU A 98 9.16 3.73 -7.00
CA GLU A 98 10.41 4.25 -7.55
C GLU A 98 10.84 5.56 -6.91
N GLN A 99 9.90 6.41 -6.53
CA GLN A 99 10.20 7.75 -6.02
C GLN A 99 10.06 7.81 -4.49
N TRP A 100 8.99 7.23 -3.95
CA TRP A 100 8.67 7.41 -2.54
C TRP A 100 9.37 6.36 -1.67
N ILE A 101 9.28 5.08 -2.00
CA ILE A 101 9.87 4.01 -1.17
C ILE A 101 11.37 3.81 -1.46
N THR A 102 12.10 4.91 -1.60
CA THR A 102 13.57 4.93 -1.79
C THR A 102 14.33 5.08 -0.47
N ARG A 103 13.61 5.32 0.64
CA ARG A 103 14.14 5.55 1.99
C ARG A 103 13.13 5.15 3.06
N LYS A 104 13.56 5.20 4.32
CA LYS A 104 12.72 4.90 5.49
C LYS A 104 11.45 5.76 5.50
N THR A 105 10.30 5.09 5.52
CA THR A 105 8.97 5.71 5.42
C THR A 105 8.09 5.23 6.56
N ARG A 106 7.69 6.14 7.45
CA ARG A 106 6.70 5.88 8.49
C ARG A 106 5.30 5.95 7.87
N ILE A 107 4.47 4.96 8.12
CA ILE A 107 3.09 4.90 7.66
C ILE A 107 2.18 5.08 8.87
N VAL A 108 1.35 6.11 8.84
CA VAL A 108 0.28 6.33 9.80
C VAL A 108 -1.04 6.03 9.10
N PHE A 109 -1.73 5.01 9.58
CA PHE A 109 -2.99 4.52 9.03
C PHE A 109 -4.17 4.91 9.90
N SER A 110 -5.30 5.23 9.27
CA SER A 110 -6.58 5.41 9.96
C SER A 110 -7.76 4.99 9.09
N TRP A 111 -8.81 4.52 9.74
CA TRP A 111 -10.12 4.32 9.12
C TRP A 111 -10.90 5.64 9.08
N THR A 112 -11.63 5.88 8.00
CA THR A 112 -12.66 6.90 7.90
C THR A 112 -14.04 6.24 7.84
N ASN A 113 -15.05 6.96 8.33
CA ASN A 113 -16.45 6.57 8.22
C ASN A 113 -17.01 6.97 6.86
#